data_AF-A0A955D161-F1
#
_entry.id   AF-A0A955D161-F1
#
_cell.length_a   1.000
_cell.length_b   1.000
_cell.length_c   1.000
_cell.angle_alpha   90.00
_cell.angle_beta   90.00
_cell.angle_gamma   90.00
#
_symmetry.space_group_name_H-M   'P 1'
#
loop_
_entity.id
_entity.type
_entity.pdbx_description
1 polymer ?
#
loop_
_entity_poly.entity_id
_entity_poly.type
_entity_poly.pdbx_seq_one_letter_code
_entity_poly.pdbx_strand_id
1 'polypeptide(L)'
;MTGPNQPAPEGTPASGATALPQARIESGRSLWWIVPLIAIGVSVWLGWSAWTQRGVPIQVDFDHAHGLKTGDPLRYRGVDVGMVRRIEILDDGRVRVTVGVDQAVELLARGGSRFWLVRPEVGFDRIAGLDTLVGARYVAVLPGNGPPQAQFTGLADQPVVESVDSDDLEILVEAETRGSLAAGSPVTYRGVTVGTVLSVGLAPDAVGIEARVLIRSPFTSLVRAGTVFWDSGGMLMEGGLLSGMRLQLESITGLVTGSLALAVPTDPGPPRAEGARFALVPEPKGWASWTPRIPIGIPRLPEDWIPPRPVRGELAWRRSGLLGSREQRSGWALLTEAGILMPASLGTAPADARSDSVSLEVGGRTIPTTVVTVRGGLAVATTTDVAGAWPTSRLRAALAPEDCLVLRDASVAALPLPSLRLQADGNRWRIDPSVPIDPSLHGACVVAQRDGAVVGLVVVEPDEPATVALVAPVLEGR
;
A
#
# COMPACT_ATOMS: atom_id res chain seq x y z
N MET A 1 109.28 6.65 -63.05
CA MET A 1 109.48 7.54 -64.20
C MET A 1 108.23 7.42 -65.07
N THR A 2 107.48 8.42 -65.50
CA THR A 2 107.50 9.90 -65.46
C THR A 2 106.16 10.30 -66.11
N GLY A 3 105.45 11.31 -65.61
CA GLY A 3 104.35 11.98 -66.33
C GLY A 3 104.83 12.61 -67.66
N PRO A 4 103.98 13.24 -68.51
CA PRO A 4 103.19 14.46 -68.19
C PRO A 4 101.76 14.47 -68.85
N ASN A 5 100.71 15.15 -68.37
CA ASN A 5 100.38 16.59 -68.24
C ASN A 5 99.68 17.25 -69.48
N GLN A 6 98.33 17.40 -69.40
CA GLN A 6 97.38 18.50 -69.82
C GLN A 6 97.46 19.18 -71.23
N PRO A 7 96.51 20.05 -71.69
CA PRO A 7 95.38 20.77 -71.03
C PRO A 7 94.03 20.86 -71.83
N ALA A 8 93.05 21.60 -71.27
CA ALA A 8 91.75 22.02 -71.85
C ALA A 8 91.83 23.36 -72.63
N PRO A 9 90.74 23.79 -73.30
CA PRO A 9 90.23 25.16 -73.08
C PRO A 9 88.68 25.32 -73.06
N GLU A 10 88.28 26.58 -72.84
CA GLU A 10 87.06 27.13 -72.21
C GLU A 10 85.85 27.42 -73.15
N GLY A 11 84.74 27.90 -72.54
CA GLY A 11 83.41 28.21 -73.12
C GLY A 11 83.36 29.45 -74.06
N THR A 12 82.21 29.83 -74.64
CA THR A 12 81.18 30.77 -74.11
C THR A 12 79.89 30.76 -75.04
N PRO A 13 78.84 31.62 -74.94
CA PRO A 13 77.46 31.20 -74.60
C PRO A 13 76.31 31.62 -75.58
N ALA A 14 75.08 31.27 -75.18
CA ALA A 14 73.80 32.01 -75.30
C ALA A 14 72.87 31.92 -76.55
N SER A 15 71.60 31.63 -76.21
CA SER A 15 70.33 32.16 -76.74
C SER A 15 69.48 31.28 -77.66
N GLY A 16 68.27 30.95 -77.17
CA GLY A 16 67.22 30.21 -77.88
C GLY A 16 66.03 29.92 -76.98
N ALA A 17 65.33 30.96 -76.52
CA ALA A 17 64.10 30.84 -75.72
C ALA A 17 62.94 30.30 -76.59
N THR A 18 62.33 29.20 -76.17
CA THR A 18 61.04 28.73 -76.69
C THR A 18 60.02 28.81 -75.55
N ALA A 19 58.90 29.49 -75.80
CA ALA A 19 57.86 29.80 -74.82
C ALA A 19 57.27 28.54 -74.15
N LEU A 20 57.17 28.56 -72.83
CA LEU A 20 56.56 27.50 -72.03
C LEU A 20 55.02 27.52 -72.20
N PRO A 21 54.36 26.35 -72.35
CA PRO A 21 52.90 26.27 -72.42
C PRO A 21 52.25 26.69 -71.09
N GLN A 22 51.25 27.58 -71.15
CA GLN A 22 50.44 27.94 -70.00
C GLN A 22 49.40 26.85 -69.70
N ALA A 23 49.51 26.20 -68.54
CA ALA A 23 48.52 25.25 -68.06
C ALA A 23 47.28 25.99 -67.52
N ARG A 24 46.12 25.74 -68.12
CA ARG A 24 44.82 26.17 -67.58
C ARG A 24 44.41 25.20 -66.47
N ILE A 25 44.48 25.65 -65.22
CA ILE A 25 44.05 24.89 -64.05
C ILE A 25 42.52 25.00 -63.94
N GLU A 26 41.79 23.96 -64.34
CA GLU A 26 40.37 23.83 -63.99
C GLU A 26 40.27 23.32 -62.55
N SER A 27 39.82 24.18 -61.64
CA SER A 27 39.63 23.86 -60.23
C SER A 27 38.39 22.98 -60.04
N GLY A 28 38.52 21.68 -60.33
CA GLY A 28 37.57 20.68 -59.85
C GLY A 28 37.66 20.65 -58.32
N ARG A 29 36.65 21.18 -57.62
CA ARG A 29 36.54 21.04 -56.15
C ARG A 29 36.48 19.55 -55.86
N SER A 30 37.62 19.00 -55.44
CA SER A 30 37.83 17.59 -55.23
C SER A 30 36.84 17.07 -54.16
N LEU A 31 35.81 16.38 -54.64
CA LEU A 31 34.80 15.70 -53.83
C LEU A 31 35.41 14.56 -52.98
N TRP A 32 36.70 14.26 -53.15
CA TRP A 32 37.45 13.27 -52.38
C TRP A 32 37.68 13.67 -50.92
N TRP A 33 37.55 14.96 -50.56
CA TRP A 33 37.64 15.41 -49.17
C TRP A 33 36.43 15.02 -48.31
N ILE A 34 35.32 14.56 -48.93
CA ILE A 34 34.14 14.12 -48.19
C ILE A 34 34.43 12.82 -47.41
N VAL A 35 35.20 11.90 -47.99
CA VAL A 35 35.53 10.61 -47.37
C VAL A 35 36.28 10.77 -46.03
N PRO A 36 37.39 11.53 -45.94
CA PRO A 36 38.06 11.75 -44.65
C PRO A 36 37.21 12.56 -43.66
N LEU A 37 36.38 13.51 -44.12
CA LEU A 37 35.44 14.24 -43.25
C LEU A 37 34.39 13.31 -42.62
N ILE A 38 33.84 12.38 -43.41
CA ILE A 38 32.93 11.35 -42.91
C ILE A 38 33.65 10.43 -41.91
N ALA A 39 34.87 9.98 -42.23
CA ALA A 39 35.65 9.12 -41.33
C ALA A 39 35.94 9.80 -39.98
N ILE A 40 36.26 11.10 -39.99
CA ILE A 40 36.41 11.89 -38.77
C ILE A 40 35.07 11.99 -38.04
N GLY A 41 33.98 12.27 -38.76
CA GLY A 41 32.64 12.34 -38.17
C GLY A 41 32.22 11.04 -37.49
N VAL A 42 32.44 9.89 -38.14
CA VAL A 42 32.21 8.56 -37.56
C VAL A 42 33.12 8.29 -36.37
N SER A 43 34.39 8.68 -36.42
CA SER A 43 35.33 8.49 -35.31
C SER A 43 34.94 9.33 -34.08
N VAL A 44 34.55 10.59 -34.30
CA VAL A 44 34.04 11.48 -33.24
C VAL A 44 32.74 10.93 -32.69
N TRP A 45 31.83 10.43 -33.54
CA TRP A 45 30.57 9.83 -33.12
C TRP A 45 30.77 8.54 -32.32
N LEU A 46 31.66 7.64 -32.75
CA LEU A 46 32.02 6.43 -32.01
C LEU A 46 32.68 6.79 -30.66
N GLY A 47 33.59 7.75 -30.65
CA GLY A 47 34.21 8.24 -29.41
C GLY A 47 33.19 8.84 -28.43
N TRP A 48 32.25 9.65 -28.93
CA TRP A 48 31.18 10.24 -28.13
C TRP A 48 30.22 9.19 -27.59
N SER A 49 29.77 8.26 -28.44
CA SER A 49 28.87 7.17 -28.06
C SER A 49 29.48 6.26 -26.97
N ALA A 50 30.78 5.95 -27.09
CA ALA A 50 31.53 5.19 -26.10
C ALA A 50 31.77 5.96 -24.78
N TRP A 51 31.63 7.28 -24.77
CA TRP A 51 31.73 8.11 -23.57
C TRP A 51 30.36 8.25 -22.88
N THR A 52 29.28 8.42 -23.64
CA THR A 52 27.90 8.48 -23.11
C THR A 52 27.38 7.14 -22.59
N GLN A 53 27.93 6.00 -23.04
CA GLN A 53 27.63 4.68 -22.50
C GLN A 53 28.34 4.36 -21.17
N ARG A 54 29.18 5.28 -20.65
CA ARG A 54 29.81 5.12 -19.34
C ARG A 54 28.84 5.61 -18.28
N GLY A 55 27.97 4.71 -17.81
CA GLY A 55 27.10 4.96 -16.67
C GLY A 55 27.87 5.56 -15.48
N VAL A 56 27.20 6.35 -14.64
CA VAL A 56 27.87 7.07 -13.55
C VAL A 56 28.43 6.06 -12.55
N PRO A 57 29.74 6.09 -12.24
CA PRO A 57 30.35 5.12 -11.35
C PRO A 57 29.98 5.44 -9.90
N ILE A 58 29.30 4.50 -9.26
CA ILE A 58 29.01 4.52 -7.81
C ILE A 58 29.96 3.54 -7.13
N GLN A 59 30.63 3.97 -6.07
CA GLN A 59 31.51 3.14 -5.25
C GLN A 59 30.75 2.69 -4.00
N VAL A 60 30.71 1.39 -3.75
CA VAL A 60 30.07 0.80 -2.57
C VAL A 60 31.08 -0.07 -1.83
N ASP A 61 31.35 0.28 -0.58
CA ASP A 61 32.31 -0.43 0.27
C ASP A 61 31.55 -1.46 1.12
N PHE A 62 31.87 -2.74 0.96
CA PHE A 62 31.30 -3.85 1.72
C PHE A 62 32.36 -4.49 2.62
N ASP A 63 31.96 -5.02 3.77
CA ASP A 63 32.87 -5.79 4.63
C ASP A 63 33.33 -7.08 3.94
N HIS A 64 32.40 -7.76 3.25
CA HIS A 64 32.67 -8.97 2.47
C HIS A 64 31.87 -8.97 1.16
N ALA A 65 32.49 -9.42 0.06
CA ALA A 65 31.85 -9.51 -1.26
C ALA A 65 31.84 -10.94 -1.82
N HIS A 66 31.54 -11.93 -0.97
CA HIS A 66 31.67 -13.35 -1.32
C HIS A 66 30.90 -13.75 -2.58
N GLY A 67 31.66 -13.99 -3.65
CA GLY A 67 31.21 -14.51 -4.93
C GLY A 67 30.38 -13.54 -5.78
N LEU A 68 30.49 -12.23 -5.52
CA LEU A 68 30.18 -11.18 -6.47
C LEU A 68 31.25 -11.17 -7.57
N LYS A 69 30.87 -10.93 -8.82
CA LYS A 69 31.76 -10.88 -9.98
C LYS A 69 31.50 -9.62 -10.81
N THR A 70 32.50 -9.21 -11.58
CA THR A 70 32.31 -8.20 -12.63
C THR A 70 31.24 -8.68 -13.61
N GLY A 71 30.25 -7.84 -13.88
CA GLY A 71 29.09 -8.14 -14.72
C GLY A 71 27.81 -8.44 -13.94
N ASP A 72 27.87 -8.67 -12.62
CA ASP A 72 26.66 -8.88 -11.82
C ASP A 72 25.75 -7.64 -11.84
N PRO A 73 24.41 -7.79 -11.92
CA PRO A 73 23.51 -6.65 -12.07
C PRO A 73 23.34 -5.85 -10.78
N LEU A 74 23.07 -4.56 -10.92
CA LEU A 74 22.51 -3.70 -9.89
C LEU A 74 21.00 -3.63 -10.10
N ARG A 75 20.21 -3.98 -9.08
CA ARG A 75 18.75 -4.02 -9.16
C ARG A 75 18.07 -3.04 -8.22
N TYR A 76 17.09 -2.33 -8.75
CA TYR A 76 16.12 -1.56 -7.97
C TYR A 76 14.73 -2.16 -8.19
N ARG A 77 14.05 -2.58 -7.10
CA ARG A 77 12.71 -3.22 -7.18
C ARG A 77 12.62 -4.36 -8.22
N GLY A 78 13.70 -5.14 -8.36
CA GLY A 78 13.77 -6.26 -9.30
C GLY A 78 14.11 -5.88 -10.75
N VAL A 79 14.26 -4.58 -11.07
CA VAL A 79 14.66 -4.09 -12.39
C VAL A 79 16.17 -3.83 -12.44
N ASP A 80 16.83 -4.28 -13.50
CA ASP A 80 18.26 -4.03 -13.74
C ASP A 80 18.47 -2.55 -14.08
N VAL A 81 19.19 -1.83 -13.23
CA VAL A 81 19.47 -0.38 -13.34
C VAL A 81 20.95 -0.06 -13.54
N GLY A 82 21.81 -1.08 -13.44
CA GLY A 82 23.25 -0.96 -13.65
C GLY A 82 23.96 -2.30 -13.52
N MET A 83 25.30 -2.27 -13.49
CA MET A 83 26.14 -3.47 -13.43
C MET A 83 27.44 -3.24 -12.66
N VAL A 84 27.93 -4.28 -11.98
CA VAL A 84 29.24 -4.27 -11.31
C VAL A 84 30.34 -4.22 -12.37
N ARG A 85 31.18 -3.18 -12.31
CA ARG A 85 32.29 -2.95 -13.25
C ARG A 85 33.63 -3.39 -12.69
N ARG A 86 33.85 -3.17 -11.39
CA ARG A 86 35.13 -3.48 -10.74
C ARG A 86 34.96 -3.86 -9.28
N ILE A 87 35.81 -4.75 -8.80
CA ILE A 87 35.89 -5.19 -7.41
C ILE A 87 37.36 -5.06 -6.99
N GLU A 88 37.63 -4.30 -5.95
CA GLU A 88 38.96 -4.04 -5.40
C GLU A 88 38.95 -4.33 -3.89
N ILE A 89 40.03 -4.88 -3.36
CA ILE A 89 40.22 -5.04 -1.90
C ILE A 89 41.02 -3.84 -1.41
N LEU A 90 40.51 -3.16 -0.39
CA LEU A 90 41.14 -2.01 0.25
C LEU A 90 42.17 -2.46 1.29
N ASP A 91 43.10 -1.57 1.64
CA ASP A 91 44.18 -1.85 2.61
C ASP A 91 43.65 -2.20 4.02
N ASP A 92 42.42 -1.78 4.34
CA ASP A 92 41.74 -2.07 5.60
C ASP A 92 40.98 -3.41 5.61
N GLY A 93 41.05 -4.18 4.52
CA GLY A 93 40.39 -5.47 4.36
C GLY A 93 38.94 -5.41 3.83
N ARG A 94 38.36 -4.22 3.65
CA ARG A 94 37.04 -4.06 3.02
C ARG A 94 37.11 -4.25 1.51
N VAL A 95 35.98 -4.56 0.89
CA VAL A 95 35.87 -4.73 -0.56
C VAL A 95 35.13 -3.54 -1.17
N ARG A 96 35.81 -2.78 -2.03
CA ARG A 96 35.21 -1.70 -2.82
C ARG A 96 34.66 -2.24 -4.14
N VAL A 97 33.35 -2.13 -4.30
CA VAL A 97 32.64 -2.51 -5.52
C VAL A 97 32.27 -1.25 -6.28
N THR A 98 32.77 -1.11 -7.51
CA THR A 98 32.38 -0.03 -8.42
C THR A 98 31.25 -0.52 -9.32
N VAL A 99 30.09 0.11 -9.20
CA VAL A 99 28.88 -0.19 -9.97
C VAL A 99 28.64 0.94 -10.97
N GLY A 100 28.52 0.59 -12.25
CA GLY A 100 28.12 1.53 -13.29
C GLY A 100 26.60 1.58 -13.37
N VAL A 101 26.02 2.76 -13.20
CA VAL A 101 24.57 2.95 -13.25
C VAL A 101 24.18 3.55 -14.60
N ASP A 102 23.36 2.83 -15.35
CA ASP A 102 22.98 3.19 -16.72
C ASP A 102 21.68 4.02 -16.74
N GLN A 103 20.77 3.78 -15.79
CA GLN A 103 19.49 4.49 -15.65
C GLN A 103 19.24 4.88 -14.18
N ALA A 104 18.44 5.91 -13.94
CA ALA A 104 18.04 6.35 -12.60
C ALA A 104 19.19 6.83 -11.68
N VAL A 105 20.33 7.27 -12.24
CA VAL A 105 21.47 7.81 -11.47
C VAL A 105 21.03 8.90 -10.49
N GLU A 106 20.18 9.83 -10.93
CA GLU A 106 19.73 10.95 -10.08
C GLU A 106 18.92 10.51 -8.86
N LEU A 107 18.34 9.30 -8.90
CA LEU A 107 17.58 8.72 -7.79
C LEU A 107 18.50 7.88 -6.88
N LEU A 108 19.49 7.19 -7.46
CA LEU A 108 20.33 6.22 -6.75
C LEU A 108 21.60 6.83 -6.15
N ALA A 109 22.17 7.85 -6.78
CA ALA A 109 23.38 8.54 -6.33
C ALA A 109 23.03 9.68 -5.36
N ARG A 110 22.25 9.37 -4.31
CA ARG A 110 21.83 10.33 -3.28
C ARG A 110 22.14 9.84 -1.88
N GLY A 111 22.45 10.76 -0.98
CA GLY A 111 22.65 10.49 0.44
C GLY A 111 21.44 9.77 1.04
N GLY A 112 21.71 8.76 1.86
CA GLY A 112 20.68 7.86 2.40
C GLY A 112 20.29 6.71 1.48
N SER A 113 20.86 6.60 0.28
CA SER A 113 20.69 5.39 -0.54
C SER A 113 21.41 4.22 0.11
N ARG A 114 20.73 3.07 0.17
CA ARG A 114 21.20 1.87 0.87
C ARG A 114 21.42 0.76 -0.15
N PHE A 115 22.62 0.18 -0.15
CA PHE A 115 23.01 -0.89 -1.06
C PHE A 115 23.26 -2.17 -0.26
N TRP A 116 22.88 -3.34 -0.77
CA TRP A 116 23.13 -4.63 -0.11
C TRP A 116 23.36 -5.74 -1.15
N LEU A 117 24.04 -6.82 -0.75
CA LEU A 117 24.20 -8.00 -1.60
C LEU A 117 23.00 -8.95 -1.41
N VAL A 118 22.40 -9.38 -2.52
CA VAL A 118 21.41 -10.47 -2.49
C VAL A 118 22.08 -11.77 -2.91
N ARG A 119 21.97 -12.78 -2.04
CA ARG A 119 22.50 -14.13 -2.27
C ARG A 119 21.34 -15.04 -2.66
N PRO A 120 21.47 -15.87 -3.72
CA PRO A 120 20.47 -16.88 -4.02
C PRO A 120 20.42 -17.89 -2.88
N GLU A 121 19.24 -18.10 -2.31
CA GLU A 121 19.01 -19.14 -1.31
C GLU A 121 19.02 -20.52 -2.01
N VAL A 122 19.80 -21.44 -1.46
CA VAL A 122 19.89 -22.82 -1.96
C VAL A 122 18.79 -23.62 -1.29
N GLY A 123 17.62 -23.68 -1.93
CA GLY A 123 16.55 -24.60 -1.55
C GLY A 123 16.90 -26.04 -1.95
N PHE A 124 16.70 -26.99 -1.03
CA PHE A 124 16.80 -28.44 -1.29
C PHE A 124 15.59 -28.98 -2.08
N ASP A 125 14.68 -28.11 -2.55
CA ASP A 125 13.42 -28.43 -3.23
C ASP A 125 13.60 -28.80 -4.72
N ARG A 126 14.80 -28.62 -5.28
CA ARG A 126 15.09 -28.85 -6.70
C ARG A 126 16.11 -29.95 -6.89
N ILE A 127 15.69 -31.19 -6.63
CA ILE A 127 16.44 -32.36 -7.09
C ILE A 127 15.59 -33.11 -8.12
N ALA A 128 15.77 -32.76 -9.39
CA ALA A 128 15.80 -33.73 -10.48
C ALA A 128 16.41 -33.10 -11.74
N GLY A 129 17.74 -33.19 -11.83
CA GLY A 129 18.46 -33.34 -13.09
C GLY A 129 18.55 -32.13 -14.00
N LEU A 130 19.39 -31.15 -13.65
CA LEU A 130 20.23 -30.38 -14.58
C LEU A 130 21.18 -29.50 -13.76
N ASP A 131 22.48 -29.59 -14.05
CA ASP A 131 23.40 -28.46 -13.83
C ASP A 131 22.72 -27.20 -14.38
N THR A 132 22.80 -26.07 -13.67
CA THR A 132 22.24 -24.75 -14.00
C THR A 132 20.84 -24.43 -13.43
N LEU A 133 20.83 -23.71 -12.31
CA LEU A 133 20.14 -22.41 -12.14
C LEU A 133 20.28 -21.96 -10.68
N VAL A 134 21.53 -21.75 -10.26
CA VAL A 134 21.83 -20.84 -9.16
C VAL A 134 21.47 -19.45 -9.69
N GLY A 135 20.46 -18.80 -9.12
CA GLY A 135 20.10 -17.43 -9.51
C GLY A 135 21.33 -16.52 -9.50
N ALA A 136 21.42 -15.59 -10.45
CA ALA A 136 22.55 -14.67 -10.50
C ALA A 136 22.60 -13.84 -9.19
N ARG A 137 23.78 -13.74 -8.59
CA ARG A 137 24.04 -12.82 -7.48
C ARG A 137 23.93 -11.40 -8.00
N TYR A 138 23.39 -10.49 -7.19
CA TYR A 138 23.19 -9.12 -7.61
C TYR A 138 23.32 -8.15 -6.43
N VAL A 139 23.64 -6.90 -6.73
CA VAL A 139 23.60 -5.80 -5.77
C VAL A 139 22.21 -5.20 -5.84
N ALA A 140 21.53 -5.05 -4.71
CA ALA A 140 20.25 -4.35 -4.63
C ALA A 140 20.46 -2.95 -4.06
N VAL A 141 19.59 -2.03 -4.44
CA VAL A 141 19.62 -0.64 -3.98
C VAL A 141 18.24 -0.15 -3.54
N LEU A 142 18.21 0.70 -2.53
CA LEU A 142 17.08 1.57 -2.21
C LEU A 142 17.53 3.04 -2.30
N PRO A 143 16.83 3.91 -3.05
CA PRO A 143 17.17 5.32 -3.15
C PRO A 143 16.90 6.06 -1.82
N GLY A 144 17.74 7.05 -1.54
CA GLY A 144 17.57 8.02 -0.45
C GLY A 144 17.19 9.42 -0.96
N ASN A 145 16.75 10.27 -0.05
CA ASN A 145 16.32 11.65 -0.36
C ASN A 145 17.38 12.72 -0.07
N GLY A 146 18.62 12.32 0.24
CA GLY A 146 19.71 13.23 0.60
C GLY A 146 20.39 13.94 -0.59
N PRO A 147 21.47 14.70 -0.34
CA PRO A 147 22.24 15.38 -1.39
C PRO A 147 22.95 14.37 -2.32
N PRO A 148 23.36 14.76 -3.53
CA PRO A 148 24.08 13.87 -4.44
C PRO A 148 25.34 13.25 -3.79
N GLN A 149 25.49 11.93 -3.91
CA GLN A 149 26.57 11.16 -3.28
C GLN A 149 26.96 9.99 -4.19
N ALA A 150 28.27 9.73 -4.32
CA ALA A 150 28.82 8.69 -5.20
C ALA A 150 29.56 7.56 -4.46
N GLN A 151 29.72 7.68 -3.14
CA GLN A 151 30.37 6.70 -2.28
C GLN A 151 29.40 6.25 -1.20
N PHE A 152 29.23 4.94 -1.02
CA PHE A 152 28.28 4.37 -0.08
C PHE A 152 28.90 3.24 0.72
N THR A 153 28.40 3.02 1.92
CA THR A 153 28.68 1.81 2.68
C THR A 153 27.59 0.80 2.39
N GLY A 154 28.00 -0.38 1.95
CA GLY A 154 27.11 -1.49 1.67
C GLY A 154 26.70 -2.23 2.94
N LEU A 155 25.43 -2.62 3.00
CA LEU A 155 24.86 -3.41 4.08
C LEU A 155 25.04 -4.90 3.81
N ALA A 156 25.28 -5.67 4.87
CA ALA A 156 25.43 -7.12 4.78
C ALA A 156 24.11 -7.84 4.44
N ASP A 157 23.01 -7.35 5.00
CA ASP A 157 21.66 -7.86 4.80
C ASP A 157 20.75 -6.80 4.19
N GLN A 158 19.63 -7.26 3.60
CA GLN A 158 18.61 -6.36 3.09
C GLN A 158 18.14 -5.42 4.21
N PRO A 159 18.21 -4.09 4.03
CA PRO A 159 17.57 -3.19 4.98
C PRO A 159 16.08 -3.52 4.99
N VAL A 160 15.47 -3.56 6.16
CA VAL A 160 14.01 -3.61 6.28
C VAL A 160 13.49 -2.32 5.66
N VAL A 161 13.16 -2.39 4.37
CA VAL A 161 12.47 -1.34 3.64
C VAL A 161 11.04 -1.80 3.62
N GLU A 162 10.31 -1.39 4.63
CA GLU A 162 8.87 -1.38 4.51
C GLU A 162 8.52 0.05 4.14
N SER A 163 8.03 0.20 2.91
CA SER A 163 6.90 1.10 2.72
C SER A 163 5.83 0.58 3.67
N VAL A 164 5.87 1.04 4.92
CA VAL A 164 4.68 1.10 5.75
C VAL A 164 3.75 1.97 4.93
N ASP A 165 2.84 1.35 4.19
CA ASP A 165 1.66 2.07 3.73
C ASP A 165 1.05 2.67 4.99
N SER A 166 0.55 3.90 4.94
CA SER A 166 0.12 4.67 6.13
C SER A 166 -0.90 3.97 7.03
N ASP A 167 -1.45 2.84 6.57
CA ASP A 167 -2.55 2.11 7.14
C ASP A 167 -2.13 0.73 7.71
N ASP A 168 -0.86 0.33 7.57
CA ASP A 168 -0.31 -0.85 8.22
C ASP A 168 -0.09 -0.59 9.73
N LEU A 169 -0.01 -1.65 10.53
CA LEU A 169 0.10 -1.56 11.99
C LEU A 169 1.33 -2.33 12.49
N GLU A 170 2.30 -1.62 13.08
CA GLU A 170 3.45 -2.22 13.76
C GLU A 170 3.12 -2.48 15.24
N ILE A 171 3.40 -3.70 15.69
CA ILE A 171 3.25 -4.13 17.08
C ILE A 171 4.53 -4.80 17.59
N LEU A 172 4.65 -4.90 18.91
CA LEU A 172 5.75 -5.57 19.58
C LEU A 172 5.23 -6.86 20.23
N VAL A 173 5.91 -7.96 19.96
CA VAL A 173 5.64 -9.27 20.58
C VAL A 173 6.83 -9.67 21.42
N GLU A 174 6.62 -9.83 22.73
CA GLU A 174 7.62 -10.18 23.72
C GLU A 174 7.57 -11.68 24.03
N ALA A 175 8.72 -12.32 24.14
CA ALA A 175 8.81 -13.72 24.53
C ALA A 175 10.03 -13.98 25.43
N GLU A 176 10.00 -15.04 26.23
CA GLU A 176 11.15 -15.44 27.06
C GLU A 176 12.33 -15.93 26.20
N THR A 177 12.05 -16.62 25.10
CA THR A 177 13.06 -17.15 24.18
C THR A 177 12.64 -16.94 22.73
N ARG A 178 13.63 -16.94 21.82
CA ARG A 178 13.41 -16.69 20.38
C ARG A 178 12.52 -17.74 19.70
N GLY A 179 12.48 -18.97 20.21
CA GLY A 179 11.76 -20.07 19.56
C GLY A 179 12.21 -20.26 18.11
N SER A 180 11.25 -20.44 17.20
CA SER A 180 11.46 -20.55 15.76
C SER A 180 11.33 -19.21 15.01
N LEU A 181 11.10 -18.10 15.73
CA LEU A 181 10.88 -16.79 15.15
C LEU A 181 12.16 -16.22 14.51
N ALA A 182 12.01 -15.76 13.27
CA ALA A 182 13.04 -15.06 12.52
C ALA A 182 12.46 -13.84 11.78
N ALA A 183 13.31 -12.88 11.42
CA ALA A 183 12.91 -11.84 10.48
C ALA A 183 12.42 -12.48 9.17
N GLY A 184 11.31 -11.98 8.64
CA GLY A 184 10.62 -12.57 7.48
C GLY A 184 9.65 -13.71 7.81
N SER A 185 9.54 -14.14 9.08
CA SER A 185 8.56 -15.16 9.46
C SER A 185 7.14 -14.65 9.17
N PRO A 186 6.29 -15.45 8.52
CA PRO A 186 4.94 -15.03 8.22
C PRO A 186 4.12 -14.92 9.50
N VAL A 187 3.27 -13.90 9.57
CA VAL A 187 2.27 -13.75 10.63
C VAL A 187 0.94 -14.26 10.08
N THR A 188 0.33 -15.22 10.75
CA THR A 188 -0.86 -15.91 10.23
C THR A 188 -2.08 -15.75 11.13
N TYR A 189 -3.25 -15.60 10.52
CA TYR A 189 -4.55 -15.69 11.19
C TYR A 189 -5.36 -16.80 10.51
N ARG A 190 -5.73 -17.85 11.26
CA ARG A 190 -6.45 -19.01 10.71
C ARG A 190 -5.77 -19.62 9.45
N GLY A 191 -4.44 -19.63 9.42
CA GLY A 191 -3.65 -20.15 8.30
C GLY A 191 -3.45 -19.18 7.13
N VAL A 192 -4.07 -17.99 7.15
CA VAL A 192 -3.87 -16.94 6.14
C VAL A 192 -2.79 -15.98 6.59
N THR A 193 -1.82 -15.68 5.72
CA THR A 193 -0.78 -14.67 6.02
C THR A 193 -1.37 -13.27 6.05
N VAL A 194 -1.30 -12.62 7.21
CA VAL A 194 -1.84 -11.26 7.47
C VAL A 194 -0.74 -10.23 7.76
N GLY A 195 0.51 -10.67 7.93
CA GLY A 195 1.62 -9.81 8.29
C GLY A 195 2.97 -10.51 8.16
N THR A 196 4.01 -9.88 8.67
CA THR A 196 5.37 -10.43 8.70
C THR A 196 6.13 -9.96 9.94
N VAL A 197 7.05 -10.78 10.43
CA VAL A 197 7.99 -10.39 11.49
C VAL A 197 9.12 -9.57 10.87
N LEU A 198 9.35 -8.36 11.38
CA LEU A 198 10.33 -7.41 10.86
C LEU A 198 11.73 -7.68 11.38
N SER A 199 11.81 -7.89 12.68
CA SER A 199 13.07 -8.10 13.39
C SER A 199 12.82 -8.85 14.67
N VAL A 200 13.80 -9.64 15.10
CA VAL A 200 13.81 -10.29 16.41
C VAL A 200 15.12 -9.94 17.09
N GLY A 201 15.05 -9.33 18.28
CA GLY A 201 16.20 -8.91 19.06
C GLY A 201 16.02 -9.18 20.55
N LEU A 202 17.05 -8.90 21.34
CA LEU A 202 16.92 -8.86 22.81
C LEU A 202 16.06 -7.66 23.20
N ALA A 203 15.18 -7.85 24.17
CA ALA A 203 14.48 -6.75 24.82
C ALA A 203 15.50 -5.80 25.48
N PRO A 204 15.17 -4.49 25.66
CA PRO A 204 16.11 -3.52 26.22
C PRO A 204 16.64 -3.85 27.62
N ASP A 205 15.91 -4.65 28.39
CA ASP A 205 16.28 -5.13 29.73
C ASP A 205 17.06 -6.46 29.70
N ALA A 206 17.27 -7.05 28.52
CA ALA A 206 17.90 -8.33 28.29
C ALA A 206 17.23 -9.53 29.01
N VAL A 207 15.99 -9.38 29.50
CA VAL A 207 15.26 -10.44 30.19
C VAL A 207 14.63 -11.42 29.20
N GLY A 208 14.27 -10.95 28.01
CA GLY A 208 13.67 -11.75 26.95
C GLY A 208 14.02 -11.23 25.57
N ILE A 209 13.24 -11.66 24.60
CA ILE A 209 13.32 -11.18 23.22
C ILE A 209 12.12 -10.29 22.90
N GLU A 210 12.36 -9.31 22.02
CA GLU A 210 11.34 -8.46 21.44
C GLU A 210 11.33 -8.70 19.92
N ALA A 211 10.18 -9.09 19.40
CA ALA A 211 9.91 -9.21 17.98
C ALA A 211 9.07 -8.02 17.52
N ARG A 212 9.55 -7.30 16.50
CA ARG A 212 8.74 -6.29 15.80
C ARG A 212 7.94 -6.97 14.71
N VAL A 213 6.66 -6.69 14.66
CA VAL A 213 5.71 -7.40 13.81
C VAL A 213 4.85 -6.39 13.06
N LEU A 214 4.84 -6.48 11.74
CA LEU A 214 3.96 -5.68 10.90
C LEU A 214 2.71 -6.48 10.55
N ILE A 215 1.54 -5.94 10.87
CA ILE A 215 0.25 -6.41 10.41
C ILE A 215 -0.18 -5.54 9.23
N ARG A 216 -0.40 -6.14 8.07
CA ARG A 216 -0.74 -5.42 6.85
C ARG A 216 -2.21 -5.01 6.85
N SER A 217 -2.52 -3.85 6.30
CA SER A 217 -3.88 -3.50 5.88
C SER A 217 -4.36 -4.54 4.84
N PRO A 218 -5.62 -5.01 4.88
CA PRO A 218 -6.74 -4.59 5.74
C PRO A 218 -6.86 -5.29 7.11
N PHE A 219 -5.85 -6.05 7.54
CA PHE A 219 -5.93 -6.95 8.69
C PHE A 219 -5.65 -6.30 10.04
N THR A 220 -5.34 -5.01 10.08
CA THR A 220 -5.04 -4.26 11.32
C THR A 220 -6.19 -4.30 12.32
N SER A 221 -7.44 -4.46 11.86
CA SER A 221 -8.62 -4.63 12.73
C SER A 221 -8.59 -5.92 13.57
N LEU A 222 -7.79 -6.91 13.19
CA LEU A 222 -7.60 -8.13 13.97
C LEU A 222 -6.85 -7.87 15.28
N VAL A 223 -6.04 -6.81 15.36
CA VAL A 223 -5.27 -6.50 16.55
C VAL A 223 -6.16 -5.81 17.59
N ARG A 224 -6.50 -6.59 18.60
CA ARG A 224 -7.43 -6.25 19.68
C ARG A 224 -6.81 -6.53 21.04
N ALA A 225 -7.37 -5.95 22.10
CA ALA A 225 -6.85 -6.14 23.46
C ALA A 225 -6.78 -7.62 23.90
N GLY A 226 -7.69 -8.47 23.43
CA GLY A 226 -7.69 -9.91 23.69
C GLY A 226 -6.93 -10.75 22.67
N THR A 227 -6.28 -10.15 21.67
CA THR A 227 -5.53 -10.91 20.64
C THR A 227 -4.36 -11.62 21.30
N VAL A 228 -4.20 -12.89 20.93
CA VAL A 228 -3.13 -13.74 21.44
C VAL A 228 -2.25 -14.18 20.29
N PHE A 229 -0.96 -14.24 20.55
CA PHE A 229 0.07 -14.62 19.59
C PHE A 229 0.82 -15.84 20.13
N TRP A 230 1.07 -16.83 19.27
CA TRP A 230 1.90 -17.98 19.61
C TRP A 230 2.84 -18.32 18.47
N ASP A 231 3.98 -18.90 18.83
CA ASP A 231 4.88 -19.50 17.85
C ASP A 231 4.28 -20.85 17.41
N SER A 232 4.04 -20.99 16.11
CA SER A 232 3.46 -22.20 15.50
C SER A 232 4.51 -23.05 14.77
N GLY A 233 5.81 -22.72 14.89
CA GLY A 233 6.89 -23.43 14.23
C GLY A 233 7.47 -24.62 15.00
N GLY A 234 7.55 -25.77 14.30
CA GLY A 234 8.36 -26.94 14.66
C GLY A 234 7.78 -27.81 15.78
N MET A 235 6.98 -28.82 15.40
CA MET A 235 6.51 -29.86 16.32
C MET A 235 7.69 -30.54 17.05
N LEU A 236 7.87 -30.27 18.34
CA LEU A 236 8.67 -31.13 19.22
C LEU A 236 7.93 -32.47 19.34
N MET A 237 8.40 -33.48 18.63
CA MET A 237 7.95 -34.86 18.81
C MET A 237 8.44 -35.41 20.16
N GLU A 238 7.74 -35.09 21.23
CA GLU A 238 7.85 -35.82 22.50
C GLU A 238 6.67 -36.81 22.60
N GLY A 239 6.85 -38.04 22.09
CA GLY A 239 5.80 -39.06 22.18
C GLY A 239 6.17 -40.38 21.50
N GLY A 240 6.39 -41.40 22.33
CA GLY A 240 6.86 -42.72 21.94
C GLY A 240 6.04 -43.42 20.86
N LEU A 241 6.76 -44.18 20.02
CA LEU A 241 6.21 -45.19 19.12
C LEU A 241 5.17 -46.04 19.88
N LEU A 242 3.99 -46.23 19.28
CA LEU A 242 2.83 -47.04 19.72
C LEU A 242 1.57 -46.23 20.14
N SER A 243 1.00 -45.45 19.21
CA SER A 243 -0.48 -45.38 19.10
C SER A 243 -0.88 -44.84 17.73
N GLY A 244 -1.87 -45.45 17.08
CA GLY A 244 -2.27 -45.17 15.71
C GLY A 244 -2.68 -43.71 15.51
N MET A 245 -1.92 -42.99 14.69
CA MET A 245 -2.21 -41.59 14.33
C MET A 245 -2.95 -41.51 12.99
N ARG A 246 -4.10 -40.82 12.99
CA ARG A 246 -4.69 -40.22 11.78
C ARG A 246 -3.93 -38.93 11.48
N LEU A 247 -3.08 -38.96 10.47
CA LEU A 247 -2.35 -37.78 9.98
C LEU A 247 -3.26 -36.97 9.06
N GLN A 248 -3.73 -35.82 9.53
CA GLN A 248 -4.24 -34.76 8.67
C GLN A 248 -3.03 -33.92 8.24
N LEU A 249 -2.50 -34.23 7.05
CA LEU A 249 -1.38 -33.52 6.43
C LEU A 249 -1.91 -32.24 5.78
N GLU A 250 -2.12 -31.20 6.58
CA GLU A 250 -2.26 -29.84 6.02
C GLU A 250 -0.86 -29.27 5.78
N SER A 251 -0.48 -29.19 4.51
CA SER A 251 0.63 -28.42 3.94
C SER A 251 2.01 -28.54 4.62
N ILE A 252 2.86 -29.41 4.06
CA ILE A 252 4.29 -29.54 4.42
C ILE A 252 5.09 -28.23 4.27
N THR A 253 4.59 -27.24 3.51
CA THR A 253 5.30 -25.99 3.22
C THR A 253 5.46 -25.08 4.45
N GLY A 254 4.60 -25.19 5.47
CA GLY A 254 4.69 -24.40 6.71
C GLY A 254 5.63 -24.96 7.77
N LEU A 255 6.23 -26.14 7.54
CA LEU A 255 7.01 -26.85 8.56
C LEU A 255 8.48 -26.42 8.65
N VAL A 256 8.99 -25.64 7.69
CA VAL A 256 10.44 -25.37 7.54
C VAL A 256 10.84 -23.96 7.98
N THR A 257 9.90 -23.01 7.99
CA THR A 257 10.09 -21.64 8.51
C THR A 257 9.10 -21.41 9.64
N GLY A 258 9.60 -21.04 10.82
CA GLY A 258 8.73 -20.70 11.95
C GLY A 258 7.69 -19.66 11.56
N SER A 259 6.48 -19.74 12.11
CA SER A 259 5.43 -18.76 11.84
C SER A 259 4.78 -18.25 13.12
N LEU A 260 4.48 -16.96 13.15
CA LEU A 260 3.80 -16.32 14.27
C LEU A 260 2.30 -16.39 14.01
N ALA A 261 1.59 -17.24 14.72
CA ALA A 261 0.15 -17.33 14.59
C ALA A 261 -0.54 -16.36 15.56
N LEU A 262 -1.68 -15.80 15.13
CA LEU A 262 -2.55 -14.97 15.95
C LEU A 262 -3.97 -15.51 15.94
N ALA A 263 -4.66 -15.34 17.07
CA ALA A 263 -6.08 -15.60 17.20
C ALA A 263 -6.73 -14.49 18.01
N VAL A 264 -8.01 -14.27 17.72
CA VAL A 264 -8.81 -13.29 18.43
C VAL A 264 -9.97 -14.02 19.12
N PRO A 265 -10.15 -13.88 20.44
CA PRO A 265 -11.24 -14.50 21.17
C PRO A 265 -12.59 -13.93 20.72
N THR A 266 -13.67 -14.68 20.94
CA THR A 266 -15.04 -14.28 20.57
C THR A 266 -15.44 -12.92 21.15
N ASP A 267 -14.97 -12.60 22.35
CA ASP A 267 -14.98 -11.25 22.90
C ASP A 267 -13.58 -10.61 22.77
N PRO A 268 -13.33 -9.83 21.70
CA PRO A 268 -11.99 -9.35 21.36
C PRO A 268 -11.49 -8.20 22.26
N GLY A 269 -12.39 -7.47 22.92
CA GLY A 269 -12.07 -6.17 23.51
C GLY A 269 -11.77 -5.07 22.47
N PRO A 270 -11.28 -3.88 22.91
CA PRO A 270 -11.08 -2.73 22.04
C PRO A 270 -9.90 -2.89 21.05
N PRO A 271 -9.86 -2.12 19.94
CA PRO A 271 -8.70 -1.97 19.06
C PRO A 271 -7.43 -1.58 19.82
N ARG A 272 -6.28 -2.06 19.33
CA ARG A 272 -4.97 -1.57 19.74
C ARG A 272 -4.35 -0.71 18.63
N ALA A 273 -3.50 0.23 19.03
CA ALA A 273 -2.80 1.17 18.16
C ALA A 273 -1.34 0.76 17.95
N GLU A 274 -0.65 1.52 17.10
CA GLU A 274 0.78 1.39 16.81
C GLU A 274 1.62 1.24 18.08
N GLY A 275 2.60 0.32 18.05
CA GLY A 275 3.50 0.05 19.16
C GLY A 275 2.86 -0.72 20.33
N ALA A 276 1.66 -1.27 20.15
CA ALA A 276 1.05 -2.12 21.17
C ALA A 276 1.92 -3.35 21.45
N ARG A 277 2.02 -3.70 22.73
CA ARG A 277 2.81 -4.83 23.23
C ARG A 277 1.93 -6.04 23.52
N PHE A 278 2.38 -7.20 23.08
CA PHE A 278 1.75 -8.50 23.31
C PHE A 278 2.78 -9.49 23.84
N ALA A 279 2.38 -10.36 24.75
CA ALA A 279 3.20 -11.49 25.14
C ALA A 279 2.92 -12.68 24.20
N LEU A 280 3.98 -13.40 23.83
CA LEU A 280 3.87 -14.70 23.19
C LEU A 280 3.35 -15.70 24.23
N VAL A 281 2.27 -16.40 23.90
CA VAL A 281 1.65 -17.41 24.76
C VAL A 281 1.77 -18.80 24.16
N PRO A 282 1.64 -19.88 24.95
CA PRO A 282 1.39 -21.21 24.40
C PRO A 282 0.11 -21.25 23.58
N GLU A 283 0.02 -22.15 22.60
CA GLU A 283 -1.17 -22.28 21.75
C GLU A 283 -2.46 -22.39 22.60
N PRO A 284 -3.41 -21.44 22.47
CA PRO A 284 -4.59 -21.43 23.32
C PRO A 284 -5.53 -22.59 23.00
N LYS A 285 -5.91 -23.40 23.98
CA LYS A 285 -6.85 -24.52 23.75
C LYS A 285 -8.19 -24.01 23.21
N GLY A 286 -8.65 -24.61 22.12
CA GLY A 286 -9.96 -24.32 21.54
C GLY A 286 -10.04 -23.03 20.72
N TRP A 287 -8.91 -22.36 20.45
CA TRP A 287 -8.88 -21.11 19.67
C TRP A 287 -9.59 -21.19 18.33
N ALA A 288 -9.53 -22.36 17.67
CA ALA A 288 -10.16 -22.60 16.37
C ALA A 288 -11.69 -22.39 16.40
N SER A 289 -12.33 -22.60 17.56
CA SER A 289 -13.77 -22.41 17.79
C SER A 289 -14.16 -20.96 18.06
N TRP A 290 -13.21 -20.06 18.31
CA TRP A 290 -13.49 -18.65 18.56
C TRP A 290 -14.00 -17.98 17.30
N THR A 291 -15.13 -17.27 17.39
CA THR A 291 -15.80 -16.64 16.26
C THR A 291 -15.89 -15.12 16.45
N PRO A 292 -14.74 -14.42 16.53
CA PRO A 292 -14.71 -12.97 16.64
C PRO A 292 -15.37 -12.37 15.40
N ARG A 293 -16.39 -11.53 15.59
CA ARG A 293 -17.08 -10.88 14.46
C ARG A 293 -16.45 -9.52 14.16
N ILE A 294 -15.20 -9.55 13.72
CA ILE A 294 -14.41 -8.37 13.38
C ILE A 294 -14.47 -8.16 11.86
N PRO A 295 -14.88 -6.98 11.39
CA PRO A 295 -14.82 -6.69 9.97
C PRO A 295 -13.36 -6.48 9.53
N ILE A 296 -12.95 -7.22 8.50
CA ILE A 296 -11.62 -7.11 7.90
C ILE A 296 -11.80 -6.46 6.53
N GLY A 297 -11.25 -5.26 6.38
CA GLY A 297 -11.24 -4.51 5.13
C GLY A 297 -12.43 -3.62 4.86
N ILE A 298 -12.20 -2.71 3.91
CA ILE A 298 -13.25 -2.01 3.18
C ILE A 298 -13.60 -2.95 2.02
N PRO A 299 -14.81 -3.50 1.97
CA PRO A 299 -15.28 -4.25 0.83
C PRO A 299 -15.17 -3.38 -0.42
N ARG A 300 -14.68 -3.96 -1.52
CA ARG A 300 -14.44 -3.28 -2.80
C ARG A 300 -15.72 -2.64 -3.31
N LEU A 301 -15.96 -1.40 -2.92
CA LEU A 301 -16.85 -0.50 -3.62
C LEU A 301 -16.30 -0.34 -5.06
N PRO A 302 -17.17 -0.10 -6.05
CA PRO A 302 -16.72 0.18 -7.42
C PRO A 302 -15.61 1.24 -7.45
N GLU A 303 -14.62 1.12 -8.36
CA GLU A 303 -13.49 2.07 -8.42
C GLU A 303 -13.93 3.53 -8.64
N ASP A 304 -15.09 3.73 -9.26
CA ASP A 304 -15.74 5.02 -9.54
C ASP A 304 -16.80 5.42 -8.49
N TRP A 305 -16.85 4.70 -7.37
CA TRP A 305 -17.81 4.98 -6.31
C TRP A 305 -17.47 6.29 -5.59
N ILE A 306 -18.50 7.09 -5.37
CA ILE A 306 -18.40 8.38 -4.69
C ILE A 306 -19.24 8.26 -3.41
N PRO A 307 -18.71 8.56 -2.22
CA PRO A 307 -19.46 8.40 -0.98
C PRO A 307 -20.63 9.38 -0.88
N PRO A 308 -21.77 8.96 -0.30
CA PRO A 308 -22.84 9.89 0.04
C PRO A 308 -22.34 10.92 1.06
N ARG A 309 -22.83 12.15 0.91
CA ARG A 309 -22.50 13.27 1.80
C ARG A 309 -23.75 13.68 2.57
N PRO A 310 -24.14 12.93 3.61
CA PRO A 310 -25.25 13.35 4.45
C PRO A 310 -24.87 14.66 5.16
N VAL A 311 -25.86 15.52 5.37
CA VAL A 311 -25.72 16.80 6.06
C VAL A 311 -26.36 16.70 7.45
N ARG A 312 -25.94 17.58 8.35
CA ARG A 312 -26.55 17.65 9.68
C ARG A 312 -28.00 18.13 9.59
N GLY A 313 -28.88 17.44 10.30
CA GLY A 313 -30.26 17.85 10.54
C GLY A 313 -30.52 18.06 12.04
N GLU A 314 -31.32 19.06 12.36
CA GLU A 314 -31.70 19.41 13.73
C GLU A 314 -33.19 19.79 13.79
N LEU A 315 -33.93 19.10 14.64
CA LEU A 315 -35.32 19.38 14.96
C LEU A 315 -35.38 19.98 16.36
N ALA A 316 -35.85 21.22 16.48
CA ALA A 316 -36.04 21.90 17.75
C ALA A 316 -37.53 22.19 17.99
N TRP A 317 -37.99 22.02 19.22
CA TRP A 317 -39.39 22.32 19.60
C TRP A 317 -39.50 22.71 21.08
N ARG A 318 -40.68 23.20 21.49
CA ARG A 318 -41.06 23.36 22.90
C ARG A 318 -42.14 22.36 23.28
N ARG A 319 -42.02 21.74 24.45
CA ARG A 319 -43.04 20.82 24.98
C ARG A 319 -44.34 21.56 25.34
N SER A 320 -45.47 20.92 25.09
CA SER A 320 -46.79 21.39 25.51
C SER A 320 -46.97 21.22 27.01
N GLY A 321 -47.22 22.32 27.74
CA GLY A 321 -47.33 22.35 29.21
C GLY A 321 -47.08 23.74 29.80
N LEU A 322 -47.42 23.96 31.08
CA LEU A 322 -47.32 25.26 31.77
C LEU A 322 -45.87 25.78 31.92
N LEU A 323 -44.89 24.88 32.03
CA LEU A 323 -43.46 25.18 31.99
C LEU A 323 -42.78 24.36 30.86
N GLY A 324 -43.16 24.59 29.61
CA GLY A 324 -42.60 23.85 28.47
C GLY A 324 -41.08 24.03 28.34
N SER A 325 -40.33 22.94 28.40
CA SER A 325 -38.89 22.90 28.09
C SER A 325 -38.65 23.04 26.59
N ARG A 326 -37.50 23.62 26.21
CA ARG A 326 -37.00 23.58 24.83
C ARG A 326 -36.24 22.27 24.66
N GLU A 327 -36.62 21.52 23.65
CA GLU A 327 -36.02 20.24 23.29
C GLU A 327 -35.40 20.35 21.90
N GLN A 328 -34.39 19.52 21.66
CA GLN A 328 -33.77 19.39 20.35
C GLN A 328 -33.36 17.94 20.08
N ARG A 329 -33.45 17.53 18.83
CA ARG A 329 -32.98 16.24 18.33
C ARG A 329 -32.13 16.48 17.10
N SER A 330 -30.96 15.85 17.05
CA SER A 330 -30.03 16.03 15.95
C SER A 330 -29.66 14.70 15.32
N GLY A 331 -29.38 14.74 14.02
CA GLY A 331 -29.05 13.56 13.24
C GLY A 331 -28.51 13.94 11.88
N TRP A 332 -28.52 12.98 10.97
CA TRP A 332 -28.06 13.15 9.61
C TRP A 332 -29.22 12.99 8.62
N ALA A 333 -29.12 13.71 7.50
CA ALA A 333 -30.08 13.67 6.42
C ALA A 333 -29.34 13.63 5.09
N LEU A 334 -29.85 12.88 4.12
CA LEU A 334 -29.28 12.77 2.78
C LEU A 334 -30.07 13.65 1.82
N LEU A 335 -29.40 14.62 1.19
CA LEU A 335 -29.99 15.35 0.07
C LEU A 335 -30.02 14.41 -1.14
N THR A 336 -31.18 14.26 -1.76
CA THR A 336 -31.37 13.48 -2.99
C THR A 336 -32.04 14.35 -4.05
N GLU A 337 -31.94 13.98 -5.32
CA GLU A 337 -32.55 14.76 -6.43
C GLU A 337 -34.08 14.92 -6.28
N ALA A 338 -34.72 14.09 -5.45
CA ALA A 338 -36.16 14.14 -5.24
C ALA A 338 -36.53 14.37 -3.77
N GLY A 339 -35.66 15.09 -3.05
CA GLY A 339 -35.93 15.61 -1.73
C GLY A 339 -34.87 15.25 -0.69
N ILE A 340 -35.07 15.75 0.52
CA ILE A 340 -34.22 15.47 1.66
C ILE A 340 -34.76 14.24 2.38
N LEU A 341 -33.95 13.19 2.45
CA LEU A 341 -34.27 11.94 3.13
C LEU A 341 -33.68 11.97 4.55
N MET A 342 -34.49 11.67 5.56
CA MET A 342 -34.05 11.63 6.96
C MET A 342 -34.86 10.59 7.76
N PRO A 343 -34.42 10.18 8.96
CA PRO A 343 -35.27 9.40 9.86
C PRO A 343 -36.60 10.12 10.15
N ALA A 344 -37.70 9.38 10.24
CA ALA A 344 -39.01 9.97 10.53
C ALA A 344 -39.02 10.74 11.87
N SER A 345 -38.26 10.26 12.86
CA SER A 345 -38.09 10.90 14.15
C SER A 345 -37.30 12.20 14.11
N LEU A 346 -36.53 12.47 13.05
CA LEU A 346 -35.88 13.76 12.81
C LEU A 346 -36.77 14.70 12.01
N GLY A 347 -37.55 14.18 11.05
CA GLY A 347 -38.40 15.01 10.18
C GLY A 347 -39.79 15.33 10.73
N THR A 348 -40.24 14.65 11.79
CA THR A 348 -41.61 14.77 12.31
C THR A 348 -41.60 15.33 13.73
N ALA A 349 -42.44 16.34 13.96
CA ALA A 349 -42.64 16.88 15.30
C ALA A 349 -43.24 15.82 16.25
N PRO A 350 -42.71 15.69 17.48
CA PRO A 350 -43.32 14.84 18.50
C PRO A 350 -44.75 15.28 18.84
N ALA A 351 -45.58 14.35 19.34
CA ALA A 351 -46.97 14.63 19.71
C ALA A 351 -47.12 15.66 20.83
N ASP A 352 -46.08 15.82 21.67
CA ASP A 352 -46.02 16.79 22.76
C ASP A 352 -45.40 18.14 22.33
N ALA A 353 -45.17 18.37 21.04
CA ALA A 353 -44.65 19.63 20.54
C ALA A 353 -45.75 20.69 20.38
N ARG A 354 -45.46 21.93 20.78
CA ARG A 354 -46.31 23.08 20.41
C ARG A 354 -46.11 23.41 18.94
N SER A 355 -47.21 23.45 18.17
CA SER A 355 -47.19 23.61 16.71
C SER A 355 -46.49 24.87 16.20
N ASP A 356 -46.51 25.95 16.98
CA ASP A 356 -45.88 27.24 16.67
C ASP A 356 -44.38 27.30 16.98
N SER A 357 -43.83 26.25 17.59
CA SER A 357 -42.44 26.22 18.09
C SER A 357 -41.50 25.29 17.33
N VAL A 358 -42.04 24.51 16.38
CA VAL A 358 -41.27 23.49 15.67
C VAL A 358 -40.43 24.14 14.59
N SER A 359 -39.11 23.91 14.64
CA SER A 359 -38.17 24.29 13.60
C SER A 359 -37.34 23.07 13.19
N LEU A 360 -37.32 22.77 11.90
CA LEU A 360 -36.46 21.74 11.32
C LEU A 360 -35.41 22.44 10.46
N GLU A 361 -34.14 22.23 10.77
CA GLU A 361 -33.02 22.73 9.99
C GLU A 361 -32.22 21.56 9.42
N VAL A 362 -31.89 21.59 8.13
CA VAL A 362 -31.10 20.55 7.47
C VAL A 362 -30.07 21.20 6.56
N GLY A 363 -28.79 20.93 6.81
CA GLY A 363 -27.68 21.50 6.03
C GLY A 363 -27.65 23.04 6.06
N GLY A 364 -28.06 23.65 7.17
CA GLY A 364 -28.16 25.10 7.34
C GLY A 364 -29.41 25.74 6.71
N ARG A 365 -30.40 24.94 6.29
CA ARG A 365 -31.66 25.42 5.69
C ARG A 365 -32.84 25.09 6.58
N THR A 366 -33.73 26.05 6.83
CA THR A 366 -34.99 25.79 7.52
C THR A 366 -35.98 25.11 6.56
N ILE A 367 -36.44 23.92 6.94
CA ILE A 367 -37.38 23.10 6.18
C ILE A 367 -38.76 23.21 6.82
N PRO A 368 -39.80 23.68 6.08
CA PRO A 368 -41.16 23.66 6.59
C PRO A 368 -41.60 22.22 6.88
N THR A 369 -42.08 21.93 8.09
CA THR A 369 -42.54 20.58 8.45
C THR A 369 -43.78 20.15 7.66
N THR A 370 -44.52 21.10 7.08
CA THR A 370 -45.69 20.85 6.22
C THR A 370 -45.37 20.16 4.91
N VAL A 371 -44.12 20.20 4.44
CA VAL A 371 -43.68 19.54 3.21
C VAL A 371 -43.03 18.17 3.46
N VAL A 372 -43.11 17.66 4.69
CA VAL A 372 -42.53 16.39 5.10
C VAL A 372 -43.59 15.28 4.99
N THR A 373 -43.26 14.21 4.26
CA THR A 373 -44.07 12.99 4.20
C THR A 373 -43.31 11.83 4.83
N VAL A 374 -43.99 10.96 5.57
CA VAL A 374 -43.37 9.82 6.26
C VAL A 374 -43.75 8.52 5.56
N ARG A 375 -42.74 7.70 5.21
CA ARG A 375 -42.92 6.37 4.60
C ARG A 375 -41.88 5.40 5.16
N GLY A 376 -42.31 4.26 5.67
CA GLY A 376 -41.39 3.19 6.11
C GLY A 376 -40.46 3.55 7.28
N GLY A 377 -40.77 4.59 8.06
CA GLY A 377 -39.87 5.11 9.11
C GLY A 377 -38.85 6.14 8.61
N LEU A 378 -38.93 6.55 7.35
CA LEU A 378 -38.19 7.69 6.79
C LEU A 378 -39.13 8.86 6.55
N ALA A 379 -38.63 10.07 6.77
CA ALA A 379 -39.24 11.33 6.37
C ALA A 379 -38.58 11.84 5.09
N VAL A 380 -39.41 12.38 4.18
CA VAL A 380 -38.97 12.99 2.93
C VAL A 380 -39.53 14.41 2.85
N ALA A 381 -38.64 15.40 2.78
CA ALA A 381 -39.01 16.79 2.56
C ALA A 381 -38.75 17.19 1.10
N THR A 382 -39.74 17.74 0.41
CA THR A 382 -39.55 18.26 -0.95
C THR A 382 -38.75 19.56 -0.91
N THR A 383 -37.70 19.65 -1.72
CA THR A 383 -36.87 20.87 -1.89
C THR A 383 -36.58 21.10 -3.36
N THR A 384 -36.48 22.36 -3.77
CA THR A 384 -36.10 22.77 -5.13
C THR A 384 -34.58 22.90 -5.30
N ASP A 385 -33.82 22.93 -4.20
CA ASP A 385 -32.37 23.04 -4.21
C ASP A 385 -31.72 21.65 -4.12
N VAL A 386 -31.26 21.16 -5.28
CA VAL A 386 -30.66 19.84 -5.48
C VAL A 386 -29.15 19.90 -5.75
N ALA A 387 -28.50 21.05 -5.50
CA ALA A 387 -27.06 21.18 -5.74
C ALA A 387 -26.26 20.21 -4.84
N GLY A 388 -25.47 19.33 -5.47
CA GLY A 388 -24.70 18.30 -4.75
C GLY A 388 -25.56 17.16 -4.18
N ALA A 389 -26.81 17.02 -4.64
CA ALA A 389 -27.71 15.96 -4.19
C ALA A 389 -27.26 14.57 -4.67
N TRP A 390 -27.56 13.56 -3.85
CA TRP A 390 -27.32 12.16 -4.17
C TRP A 390 -28.25 11.72 -5.32
N PRO A 391 -27.70 11.10 -6.39
CA PRO A 391 -28.50 10.63 -7.50
C PRO A 391 -29.54 9.61 -7.05
N THR A 392 -30.78 9.75 -7.52
CA THR A 392 -31.84 8.81 -7.19
C THR A 392 -31.60 7.41 -7.78
N SER A 393 -30.84 7.33 -8.88
CA SER A 393 -30.33 6.08 -9.45
C SER A 393 -29.36 5.31 -8.54
N ARG A 394 -28.79 5.98 -7.52
CA ARG A 394 -27.93 5.38 -6.49
C ARG A 394 -28.68 5.11 -5.18
N LEU A 395 -30.01 5.17 -5.20
CA LEU A 395 -30.88 4.62 -4.15
C LEU A 395 -31.40 3.26 -4.61
N ARG A 396 -31.45 2.28 -3.71
CA ARG A 396 -31.95 0.95 -4.05
C ARG A 396 -32.83 0.36 -2.96
N ALA A 397 -33.97 -0.19 -3.38
CA ALA A 397 -34.79 -1.05 -2.55
C ALA A 397 -34.06 -2.39 -2.32
N ALA A 398 -33.54 -2.60 -1.12
CA ALA A 398 -32.95 -3.89 -0.75
C ALA A 398 -34.04 -4.92 -0.43
N LEU A 399 -33.91 -6.12 -0.99
CA LEU A 399 -34.90 -7.20 -0.85
C LEU A 399 -34.70 -8.03 0.43
N ALA A 400 -33.46 -8.11 0.91
CA ALA A 400 -33.06 -8.86 2.09
C ALA A 400 -31.79 -8.24 2.70
N PRO A 401 -31.50 -8.51 3.99
CA PRO A 401 -30.27 -8.05 4.62
C PRO A 401 -29.03 -8.46 3.84
N GLU A 402 -28.14 -7.49 3.59
CA GLU A 402 -26.92 -7.65 2.83
C GLU A 402 -25.76 -6.91 3.52
N ASP A 403 -24.52 -7.20 3.11
CA ASP A 403 -23.37 -6.56 3.71
C ASP A 403 -23.33 -5.07 3.34
N CYS A 404 -23.25 -4.23 4.36
CA CYS A 404 -23.37 -2.78 4.24
C CYS A 404 -22.23 -2.05 4.94
N LEU A 405 -22.14 -0.75 4.68
CA LEU A 405 -21.29 0.22 5.36
C LEU A 405 -22.17 1.36 5.89
N VAL A 406 -21.96 1.77 7.13
CA VAL A 406 -22.59 2.95 7.72
C VAL A 406 -21.66 4.14 7.57
N LEU A 407 -22.16 5.21 6.94
CA LEU A 407 -21.41 6.40 6.57
C LEU A 407 -22.12 7.65 7.10
N ARG A 408 -21.42 8.41 7.95
CA ARG A 408 -21.88 9.72 8.45
C ARG A 408 -21.15 10.90 7.82
N ASP A 409 -19.92 10.67 7.36
CA ASP A 409 -19.03 11.67 6.77
C ASP A 409 -18.03 10.89 5.91
N ALA A 410 -17.65 11.43 4.74
CA ALA A 410 -16.64 10.83 3.88
C ALA A 410 -15.22 10.89 4.48
N SER A 411 -14.98 11.75 5.47
CA SER A 411 -13.70 11.88 6.18
C SER A 411 -13.54 10.89 7.35
N VAL A 412 -14.61 10.20 7.76
CA VAL A 412 -14.61 9.27 8.89
C VAL A 412 -14.67 7.85 8.35
N ALA A 413 -13.89 6.95 8.96
CA ALA A 413 -13.92 5.53 8.62
C ALA A 413 -15.35 4.97 8.67
N ALA A 414 -15.77 4.30 7.59
CA ALA A 414 -17.07 3.67 7.50
C ALA A 414 -17.19 2.55 8.54
N LEU A 415 -18.33 2.46 9.22
CA LEU A 415 -18.59 1.36 10.15
C LEU A 415 -19.16 0.17 9.36
N PRO A 416 -18.49 -1.00 9.35
CA PRO A 416 -19.01 -2.16 8.64
C PRO A 416 -20.25 -2.74 9.31
N LEU A 417 -21.26 -3.06 8.52
CA LEU A 417 -22.53 -3.61 8.97
C LEU A 417 -22.81 -4.91 8.19
N PRO A 418 -22.34 -6.07 8.70
CA PRO A 418 -22.52 -7.35 8.02
C PRO A 418 -23.99 -7.78 7.98
N SER A 419 -24.39 -8.44 6.91
CA SER A 419 -25.72 -9.06 6.73
C SER A 419 -26.13 -9.96 7.91
N LEU A 420 -25.19 -10.72 8.47
CA LEU A 420 -25.40 -11.59 9.64
C LEU A 420 -25.73 -10.86 10.94
N ARG A 421 -25.56 -9.53 10.98
CA ARG A 421 -25.92 -8.66 12.11
C ARG A 421 -27.23 -7.91 11.87
N LEU A 422 -27.95 -8.26 10.81
CA LEU A 422 -29.18 -7.62 10.39
C LEU A 422 -30.30 -8.64 10.33
N GLN A 423 -31.42 -8.30 10.94
CA GLN A 423 -32.65 -9.10 10.88
C GLN A 423 -33.75 -8.29 10.19
N ALA A 424 -34.34 -8.83 9.13
CA ALA A 424 -35.44 -8.17 8.44
C ALA A 424 -36.69 -8.09 9.33
N ASP A 425 -37.30 -6.89 9.38
CA ASP A 425 -38.51 -6.58 10.12
C ASP A 425 -39.35 -5.57 9.32
N GLY A 426 -40.15 -6.08 8.38
CA GLY A 426 -40.92 -5.27 7.42
C GLY A 426 -40.02 -4.33 6.61
N ASN A 427 -40.27 -3.03 6.71
CA ASN A 427 -39.51 -1.98 6.01
C ASN A 427 -38.24 -1.52 6.76
N ARG A 428 -37.82 -2.29 7.76
CA ARG A 428 -36.63 -2.01 8.56
C ARG A 428 -35.76 -3.25 8.70
N TRP A 429 -34.48 -3.06 8.94
CA TRP A 429 -33.60 -4.11 9.44
C TRP A 429 -33.20 -3.80 10.87
N ARG A 430 -33.47 -4.72 11.79
CA ARG A 430 -33.00 -4.63 13.17
C ARG A 430 -31.50 -4.93 13.21
N ILE A 431 -30.74 -4.05 13.85
CA ILE A 431 -29.30 -4.22 14.03
C ILE A 431 -29.08 -4.99 15.32
N ASP A 432 -28.27 -6.04 15.26
CA ASP A 432 -27.83 -6.80 16.44
C ASP A 432 -27.14 -5.85 17.44
N PRO A 433 -27.52 -5.85 18.74
CA PRO A 433 -26.98 -4.94 19.74
C PRO A 433 -25.46 -5.01 19.95
N SER A 434 -24.79 -6.07 19.49
CA SER A 434 -23.33 -6.18 19.54
C SER A 434 -22.61 -5.30 18.52
N VAL A 435 -23.33 -4.73 17.54
CA VAL A 435 -22.77 -3.72 16.64
C VAL A 435 -22.77 -2.38 17.37
N PRO A 436 -21.61 -1.69 17.50
CA PRO A 436 -21.50 -0.45 18.27
C PRO A 436 -22.13 0.73 17.51
N ILE A 437 -23.46 0.84 17.54
CA ILE A 437 -24.21 1.97 16.96
C ILE A 437 -24.36 3.07 18.02
N ASP A 438 -23.54 4.11 17.90
CA ASP A 438 -23.62 5.30 18.74
C ASP A 438 -24.79 6.23 18.31
N PRO A 439 -25.45 6.95 19.23
CA PRO A 439 -26.51 7.91 18.89
C PRO A 439 -26.10 8.98 17.86
N SER A 440 -24.82 9.32 17.73
CA SER A 440 -24.35 10.24 16.69
C SER A 440 -24.51 9.70 15.26
N LEU A 441 -24.73 8.39 15.10
CA LEU A 441 -25.04 7.74 13.83
C LEU A 441 -26.52 7.82 13.45
N HIS A 442 -27.39 8.45 14.26
CA HIS A 442 -28.78 8.66 13.90
C HIS A 442 -28.90 9.41 12.56
N GLY A 443 -29.48 8.75 11.55
CA GLY A 443 -29.62 9.23 10.17
C GLY A 443 -28.43 8.96 9.24
N ALA A 444 -27.37 8.28 9.71
CA ALA A 444 -26.23 7.93 8.88
C ALA A 444 -26.64 7.03 7.71
N CYS A 445 -26.00 7.20 6.56
CA CYS A 445 -26.31 6.45 5.35
C CYS A 445 -25.87 4.99 5.48
N VAL A 446 -26.75 4.06 5.13
CA VAL A 446 -26.41 2.63 5.00
C VAL A 446 -26.24 2.32 3.53
N VAL A 447 -24.99 2.03 3.15
CA VAL A 447 -24.58 1.76 1.77
C VAL A 447 -24.34 0.28 1.58
N ALA A 448 -24.99 -0.33 0.60
CA ALA A 448 -24.75 -1.72 0.25
C ALA A 448 -23.38 -1.88 -0.41
N GLN A 449 -22.62 -2.86 0.03
CA GLN A 449 -21.28 -3.12 -0.47
C GLN A 449 -21.27 -3.65 -1.91
N ARG A 450 -22.34 -4.36 -2.29
CA ARG A 450 -22.48 -5.02 -3.59
C ARG A 450 -22.43 -4.04 -4.78
N ASP A 451 -23.07 -2.89 -4.63
CA ASP A 451 -23.29 -1.93 -5.72
C ASP A 451 -23.07 -0.46 -5.31
N GLY A 452 -22.73 -0.21 -4.03
CA GLY A 452 -22.50 1.13 -3.52
C GLY A 452 -23.76 1.99 -3.40
N ALA A 453 -24.96 1.40 -3.57
CA ALA A 453 -26.22 2.12 -3.44
C ALA A 453 -26.59 2.37 -1.97
N VAL A 454 -27.24 3.50 -1.69
CA VAL A 454 -27.85 3.73 -0.38
C VAL A 454 -29.14 2.92 -0.30
N VAL A 455 -29.22 2.02 0.68
CA VAL A 455 -30.35 1.12 0.91
C VAL A 455 -31.23 1.55 2.09
N GLY A 456 -30.71 2.40 2.97
CA GLY A 456 -31.44 2.90 4.12
C GLY A 456 -30.68 3.95 4.93
N LEU A 457 -31.29 4.42 6.01
CA LEU A 457 -30.66 5.27 7.02
C LEU A 457 -30.71 4.59 8.38
N VAL A 458 -29.67 4.77 9.20
CA VAL A 458 -29.66 4.29 10.58
C VAL A 458 -30.69 5.09 11.40
N VAL A 459 -31.48 4.39 12.22
CA VAL A 459 -32.41 4.97 13.18
C VAL A 459 -32.00 4.48 14.56
N VAL A 460 -31.81 5.44 15.45
CA VAL A 460 -31.47 5.24 16.86
C VAL A 460 -32.51 5.98 17.66
N GLU A 461 -33.32 5.26 18.43
CA GLU A 461 -34.28 5.82 19.37
C GLU A 461 -33.83 5.49 20.79
N PRO A 462 -34.19 6.32 21.79
CA PRO A 462 -33.94 6.00 23.19
C PRO A 462 -34.59 4.66 23.56
N ASP A 463 -33.85 3.83 24.29
CA ASP A 463 -34.32 2.54 24.84
C ASP A 463 -34.78 1.49 23.80
N GLU A 464 -34.54 1.71 22.52
CA GLU A 464 -34.82 0.75 21.44
C GLU A 464 -33.53 0.26 20.75
N PRO A 465 -33.50 -0.98 20.24
CA PRO A 465 -32.38 -1.43 19.42
C PRO A 465 -32.30 -0.60 18.14
N ALA A 466 -31.08 -0.23 17.74
CA ALA A 466 -30.86 0.48 16.50
C ALA A 466 -31.40 -0.30 15.29
N THR A 467 -31.95 0.42 14.33
CA THR A 467 -32.50 -0.17 13.11
C THR A 467 -31.97 0.55 11.87
N VAL A 468 -32.12 -0.06 10.71
CA VAL A 468 -31.96 0.58 9.41
C VAL A 468 -33.37 0.76 8.83
N ALA A 469 -33.80 2.00 8.62
CA ALA A 469 -35.03 2.27 7.89
C ALA A 469 -34.74 2.26 6.39
N LEU A 470 -35.42 1.39 5.64
CA LEU A 470 -35.11 1.14 4.23
C LEU A 470 -35.70 2.21 3.31
N VAL A 471 -35.01 2.49 2.21
CA VAL A 471 -35.49 3.46 1.19
C VAL A 471 -36.58 2.92 0.28
N ALA A 472 -36.84 1.60 0.29
CA ALA A 472 -37.82 0.96 -0.59
C ALA A 472 -39.21 1.66 -0.57
N PRO A 473 -39.81 1.99 0.59
CA PRO A 473 -41.13 2.63 0.63
C PRO A 473 -41.14 4.07 0.12
N VAL A 474 -39.97 4.71 0.06
CA VAL A 474 -39.80 6.05 -0.53
C VAL A 474 -39.71 5.96 -2.06
N LEU A 475 -39.11 4.88 -2.58
CA LEU A 475 -38.98 4.65 -4.02
C LEU A 475 -40.29 4.19 -4.67
N GLU A 476 -41.04 3.31 -3.99
CA GLU A 476 -42.37 2.83 -4.45
C GLU A 476 -43.44 3.93 -4.45
N GLY A 477 -43.18 5.02 -3.73
CA GLY A 477 -44.12 6.10 -3.49
C GLY A 477 -44.12 7.25 -4.50
N ARG A 478 -43.31 7.14 -5.56
CA ARG A 478 -43.07 8.18 -6.55
C ARG A 478 -43.80 7.95 -7.86
#